data_AF-A0A409VR92-F1
#
_entry.id   AF-A0A409VR92-F1
#
_cell.length_a   1.000
_cell.length_b   1.000
_cell.length_c   1.000
_cell.angle_alpha   90.00
_cell.angle_beta   90.00
_cell.angle_gamma   90.00
#
_symmetry.space_group_name_H-M   'P 1'
#
loop_
_entity.id
_entity.type
_entity.pdbx_description
1 polymer ?
#
loop_
_entity_poly.entity_id
_entity_poly.type
_entity_poly.pdbx_seq_one_letter_code
_entity_poly.pdbx_strand_id
1 'polypeptide(L)'
;MPDTDPRNEPWSPWTTYPDRVIDLHELGVLINYERASTDHRFRHIKLREVATISDFTTIKCSAIEWTTSPNHRLGLVYDKRPAQPAGDNENPEPDLITNMVNDPIPPLLRHLTTRDLETFYWRTRHHDASQVTAVILQHFFDLFPPYTRVRIRTMAPVIPSTRQLQPVSPRDAPINPPKHIYYSTLVSDRKVIEFQITNPKQRTVIAVLPGSKPFITGGYGPIKHTILGFGPPASPIETVYDLTSMQFGEEGKGNKRKGLFVLEPIQDYVGIRLPKMVESHTMSEAKLLDRVEFDVNDIHLIDVARRVKTRWQRRKEIPFCAYCGAPPEHGKDMAKCSACKLDHYCNEEHQRNAWPFHKLFCDPTNRY
;
A
#
# COMPACT_ATOMS: atom_id res chain seq x y z
N MET A 1 -5.27 36.73 -13.17
CA MET A 1 -4.82 36.58 -11.77
C MET A 1 -3.32 36.79 -11.77
N PRO A 2 -2.74 37.56 -10.83
CA PRO A 2 -1.31 37.79 -10.81
C PRO A 2 -0.58 36.45 -10.59
N ASP A 3 0.43 36.24 -11.42
CA ASP A 3 1.32 35.07 -11.45
C ASP A 3 2.32 35.19 -10.28
N THR A 4 1.82 35.06 -9.04
CA THR A 4 2.69 34.96 -7.88
C THR A 4 3.29 33.57 -7.84
N ASP A 5 4.61 33.51 -7.98
CA ASP A 5 5.37 32.27 -7.83
C ASP A 5 4.96 31.57 -6.52
N PRO A 6 4.31 30.39 -6.58
CA PRO A 6 3.80 29.69 -5.40
C PRO A 6 4.90 29.35 -4.38
N ARG A 7 6.17 29.42 -4.80
CA ARG A 7 7.34 29.22 -3.93
C ARG A 7 7.57 30.36 -2.95
N ASN A 8 7.04 31.56 -3.23
CA ASN A 8 7.31 32.78 -2.45
C ASN A 8 6.16 33.19 -1.52
N GLU A 9 5.03 32.46 -1.51
CA GLU A 9 3.96 32.75 -0.56
C GLU A 9 4.37 32.30 0.86
N PRO A 10 4.39 33.21 1.86
CA PRO A 10 4.68 32.85 3.23
C PRO A 10 3.65 31.83 3.70
N TRP A 11 4.14 30.64 4.04
CA TRP A 11 3.31 29.52 4.45
C TRP A 11 2.52 29.88 5.71
N SER A 12 1.21 29.78 5.61
CA SER A 12 0.36 29.55 6.78
C SER A 12 -0.17 28.12 6.71
N PRO A 13 -0.11 27.36 7.82
CA PRO A 13 -0.69 26.01 7.90
C PRO A 13 -2.19 25.98 7.55
N TRP A 14 -2.85 27.13 7.53
CA TRP A 14 -4.30 27.27 7.48
C TRP A 14 -4.83 27.85 6.15
N THR A 15 -3.98 28.34 5.24
CA THR A 15 -4.41 29.03 4.00
C THR A 15 -4.16 28.27 2.70
N THR A 16 -3.79 26.99 2.77
CA THR A 16 -3.69 26.18 1.54
C THR A 16 -5.09 25.86 1.02
N TYR A 17 -5.32 26.02 -0.28
CA TYR A 17 -6.48 25.42 -0.96
C TYR A 17 -6.45 23.91 -0.68
N PRO A 18 -7.26 23.37 0.26
CA PRO A 18 -7.13 21.98 0.71
C PRO A 18 -7.30 20.99 -0.45
N ASP A 19 -8.00 21.46 -1.48
CA ASP A 19 -8.31 20.73 -2.70
C ASP A 19 -7.09 20.43 -3.58
N ARG A 20 -5.98 21.16 -3.37
CA ARG A 20 -4.75 21.06 -4.19
C ARG A 20 -3.61 20.29 -3.54
N VAL A 21 -3.75 19.89 -2.27
CA VAL A 21 -2.71 19.15 -1.55
C VAL A 21 -2.96 17.65 -1.67
N ILE A 22 -1.99 16.91 -2.20
CA ILE A 22 -2.09 15.45 -2.34
C ILE A 22 -1.84 14.81 -0.98
N ASP A 23 -2.81 14.10 -0.43
CA ASP A 23 -2.60 13.31 0.78
C ASP A 23 -1.98 11.96 0.45
N LEU A 24 -0.83 11.65 1.06
CA LEU A 24 -0.10 10.43 0.72
C LEU A 24 -0.83 9.15 1.16
N HIS A 25 -1.62 9.20 2.23
CA HIS A 25 -2.43 8.04 2.66
C HIS A 25 -3.61 7.81 1.71
N GLU A 26 -4.33 8.87 1.32
CA GLU A 26 -5.39 8.77 0.29
C GLU A 26 -4.84 8.23 -1.04
N LEU A 27 -3.65 8.72 -1.44
CA LEU A 27 -2.99 8.24 -2.64
C LEU A 27 -2.67 6.74 -2.56
N GLY A 28 -2.26 6.25 -1.39
CA GLY A 28 -1.92 4.84 -1.20
C GLY A 28 -3.09 3.90 -1.34
N VAL A 29 -4.25 4.26 -0.76
CA VAL A 29 -5.47 3.45 -0.93
C VAL A 29 -5.93 3.44 -2.39
N LEU A 30 -5.84 4.57 -3.10
CA LEU A 30 -6.24 4.68 -4.50
C LEU A 30 -5.31 3.89 -5.43
N ILE A 31 -3.99 4.01 -5.28
CA ILE A 31 -3.01 3.26 -6.09
C ILE A 31 -3.17 1.77 -5.86
N ASN A 32 -3.27 1.33 -4.60
CA ASN A 32 -3.44 -0.07 -4.29
C ASN A 32 -4.74 -0.63 -4.88
N TYR A 33 -5.86 0.12 -4.81
CA TYR A 33 -7.09 -0.29 -5.49
C TYR A 33 -6.91 -0.40 -7.00
N GLU A 34 -6.48 0.67 -7.66
CA GLU A 34 -6.45 0.78 -9.12
C GLU A 34 -5.49 -0.25 -9.72
N ARG A 35 -4.31 -0.39 -9.12
CA ARG A 35 -3.34 -1.39 -9.54
C ARG A 35 -3.85 -2.80 -9.28
N ALA A 36 -4.25 -3.12 -8.05
CA ALA A 36 -4.57 -4.50 -7.69
C ALA A 36 -5.80 -5.03 -8.45
N SER A 37 -6.82 -4.19 -8.61
CA SER A 37 -8.04 -4.56 -9.32
C SER A 37 -7.88 -4.68 -10.84
N THR A 38 -6.77 -4.18 -11.41
CA THR A 38 -6.51 -4.21 -12.87
C THR A 38 -5.20 -4.89 -13.27
N ASP A 39 -4.45 -5.47 -12.32
CA ASP A 39 -3.18 -6.16 -12.57
C ASP A 39 -3.37 -7.34 -13.54
N HIS A 40 -2.88 -7.16 -14.78
CA HIS A 40 -3.02 -8.10 -15.90
C HIS A 40 -2.51 -9.52 -15.57
N ARG A 41 -1.51 -9.65 -14.69
CA ARG A 41 -0.94 -10.95 -14.28
C ARG A 41 -1.96 -11.82 -13.54
N PHE A 42 -2.90 -11.17 -12.87
CA PHE A 42 -3.86 -11.78 -11.96
C PHE A 42 -5.31 -11.47 -12.36
N ARG A 43 -5.57 -11.05 -13.61
CA ARG A 43 -6.94 -10.78 -14.07
C ARG A 43 -7.79 -12.04 -14.11
N HIS A 44 -9.01 -11.93 -13.56
CA HIS A 44 -10.04 -12.97 -13.60
C HIS A 44 -9.63 -14.29 -12.95
N ILE A 45 -8.73 -14.23 -11.97
CA ILE A 45 -8.32 -15.41 -11.21
C ILE A 45 -9.28 -15.64 -10.04
N LYS A 46 -9.57 -16.91 -9.75
CA LYS A 46 -10.39 -17.32 -8.59
C LYS A 46 -9.60 -18.25 -7.70
N LEU A 47 -9.54 -17.95 -6.41
CA LEU A 47 -8.85 -18.78 -5.42
C LEU A 47 -9.52 -20.15 -5.39
N ARG A 48 -8.69 -21.17 -5.56
CA ARG A 48 -9.06 -22.59 -5.60
C ARG A 48 -8.62 -23.30 -4.33
N GLU A 49 -7.38 -23.06 -3.93
CA GLU A 49 -6.74 -23.80 -2.84
C GLU A 49 -5.75 -22.91 -2.10
N VAL A 50 -5.66 -23.12 -0.79
CA VAL A 50 -4.66 -22.53 0.09
C VAL A 50 -3.94 -23.68 0.79
N ALA A 51 -2.61 -23.66 0.75
CA ALA A 51 -1.76 -24.61 1.45
C ALA A 51 -0.82 -23.84 2.40
N THR A 52 -0.52 -24.39 3.57
CA THR A 52 0.45 -23.79 4.51
C THR A 52 1.51 -24.83 4.86
N ILE A 53 1.26 -25.60 5.91
CA ILE A 53 2.16 -26.67 6.35
C ILE A 53 1.98 -27.90 5.44
N SER A 54 0.73 -28.26 5.13
CA SER A 54 0.42 -29.36 4.22
C SER A 54 0.76 -29.03 2.77
N ASP A 55 0.97 -30.06 1.95
CA ASP A 55 1.11 -29.91 0.51
C ASP A 55 -0.24 -29.61 -0.16
N PHE A 56 -0.17 -29.13 -1.40
CA PHE A 56 -1.35 -28.96 -2.25
C PHE A 56 -1.99 -30.32 -2.53
N THR A 57 -3.31 -30.36 -2.40
CA THR A 57 -4.16 -31.52 -2.69
C THR A 57 -4.61 -31.54 -4.14
N THR A 58 -4.68 -30.37 -4.80
CA THR A 58 -5.25 -30.27 -6.16
C THR A 58 -4.21 -30.17 -7.27
N ILE A 59 -2.94 -29.92 -6.93
CA ILE A 59 -1.83 -29.83 -7.88
C ILE A 59 -0.55 -30.45 -7.31
N LYS A 60 0.36 -30.87 -8.19
CA LYS A 60 1.73 -31.21 -7.79
C LYS A 60 2.63 -29.99 -8.00
N CYS A 61 2.98 -29.30 -6.91
CA CYS A 61 3.91 -28.18 -6.97
C CYS A 61 5.36 -28.67 -6.85
N SER A 62 6.14 -28.52 -7.91
CA SER A 62 7.56 -28.89 -7.94
C SER A 62 8.51 -27.72 -7.70
N ALA A 63 8.00 -26.55 -7.28
CA ALA A 63 8.85 -25.42 -6.94
C ALA A 63 9.77 -25.79 -5.78
N ILE A 64 11.07 -25.61 -5.94
CA ILE A 64 12.06 -25.94 -4.90
C ILE A 64 11.76 -25.15 -3.62
N GLU A 65 11.33 -23.91 -3.77
CA GLU A 65 10.97 -23.02 -2.68
C GLU A 65 9.77 -23.52 -1.87
N TRP A 66 8.89 -24.32 -2.50
CA TRP A 66 7.84 -25.03 -1.78
C TRP A 66 8.45 -26.15 -0.93
N THR A 67 9.26 -27.03 -1.51
CA THR A 67 9.70 -28.28 -0.86
C THR A 67 10.77 -28.10 0.22
N THR A 68 11.57 -27.04 0.17
CA THR A 68 12.76 -26.89 1.04
C THR A 68 12.52 -26.17 2.37
N SER A 69 11.34 -25.58 2.61
CA SER A 69 11.06 -24.83 3.84
C SER A 69 9.61 -24.99 4.28
N PRO A 70 9.27 -26.14 4.91
CA PRO A 70 7.89 -26.47 5.25
C PRO A 70 7.32 -25.55 6.34
N ASN A 71 8.17 -25.05 7.23
CA ASN A 71 7.80 -24.12 8.28
C ASN A 71 7.90 -22.71 7.70
N HIS A 72 6.80 -21.96 7.66
CA HIS A 72 6.69 -20.57 7.15
C HIS A 72 6.48 -20.37 5.63
N ARG A 73 5.77 -21.29 4.98
CA ARG A 73 5.30 -21.14 3.59
C ARG A 73 3.79 -20.92 3.50
N LEU A 74 3.36 -20.15 2.49
CA LEU A 74 1.97 -20.02 2.05
C LEU A 74 1.89 -20.36 0.56
N GLY A 75 1.03 -21.29 0.21
CA GLY A 75 0.72 -21.70 -1.14
C GLY A 75 -0.66 -21.21 -1.51
N LEU A 76 -0.79 -20.54 -2.66
CA LEU A 76 -2.06 -20.06 -3.19
C LEU A 76 -2.23 -20.59 -4.61
N VAL A 77 -3.29 -21.34 -4.85
CA VAL A 77 -3.65 -21.82 -6.20
C VAL A 77 -4.88 -21.07 -6.67
N TYR A 78 -4.81 -20.53 -7.87
CA TYR A 78 -5.90 -19.86 -8.52
C TYR A 78 -6.24 -20.53 -9.86
N ASP A 79 -7.51 -20.57 -10.20
CA ASP A 79 -7.98 -20.88 -11.55
C ASP A 79 -8.17 -19.57 -12.33
N LYS A 80 -7.58 -19.46 -13.52
CA LYS A 80 -7.84 -18.36 -14.45
C LYS A 80 -9.16 -18.61 -15.16
N ARG A 81 -10.12 -17.72 -15.00
CA ARG A 81 -11.36 -17.75 -15.78
C ARG A 81 -11.10 -17.14 -17.16
N PRO A 82 -11.75 -17.66 -18.22
CA PRO A 82 -11.82 -16.93 -19.48
C PRO A 82 -12.36 -15.53 -19.18
N ALA A 83 -11.79 -14.51 -19.83
CA ALA A 83 -12.44 -13.21 -19.85
C ALA A 83 -13.87 -13.43 -20.36
N GLN A 84 -14.86 -12.91 -19.64
CA GLN A 84 -16.21 -12.88 -20.22
C GLN A 84 -16.11 -12.11 -21.54
N PRO A 85 -16.75 -12.58 -22.62
CA PRO A 85 -16.79 -11.83 -23.86
C PRO A 85 -17.24 -10.42 -23.51
N ALA A 86 -16.55 -9.41 -24.04
CA ALA A 86 -16.95 -8.02 -23.88
C ALA A 86 -18.38 -7.90 -24.41
N GLY A 87 -19.37 -7.98 -23.53
CA GLY A 87 -20.69 -7.44 -23.83
C GLY A 87 -20.54 -5.93 -24.01
N ASP A 88 -21.65 -5.24 -24.26
CA ASP A 88 -21.67 -3.78 -24.50
C ASP A 88 -21.09 -2.92 -23.34
N ASN A 89 -20.65 -3.53 -22.23
CA ASN A 89 -19.90 -2.86 -21.18
C ASN A 89 -18.42 -2.71 -21.57
N GLU A 90 -18.05 -1.49 -21.96
CA GLU A 90 -16.68 -1.06 -22.27
C GLU A 90 -15.70 -1.20 -21.08
N ASN A 91 -16.17 -1.45 -19.86
CA ASN A 91 -15.33 -1.59 -18.67
C ASN A 91 -15.45 -2.98 -18.03
N PRO A 92 -14.38 -3.81 -18.05
CA PRO A 92 -14.40 -5.12 -17.42
C PRO A 92 -14.52 -4.99 -15.89
N GLU A 93 -15.25 -5.90 -15.26
CA GLU A 93 -15.44 -5.94 -13.81
C GLU A 93 -14.08 -5.95 -13.07
N PRO A 94 -13.85 -5.08 -12.07
CA PRO A 94 -12.60 -5.08 -11.30
C PRO A 94 -12.44 -6.40 -10.53
N ASP A 95 -11.20 -6.88 -10.39
CA ASP A 95 -10.96 -7.97 -9.43
C ASP A 95 -10.93 -7.37 -8.03
N LEU A 96 -11.74 -7.93 -7.14
CA LEU A 96 -11.91 -7.47 -5.77
C LEU A 96 -11.77 -8.66 -4.82
N ILE A 97 -11.52 -8.37 -3.54
CA ILE A 97 -11.49 -9.41 -2.49
C ILE A 97 -12.83 -10.17 -2.48
N THR A 98 -13.95 -9.46 -2.66
CA THR A 98 -15.31 -10.01 -2.64
C THR A 98 -15.62 -10.97 -3.78
N ASN A 99 -14.92 -10.84 -4.92
CA ASN A 99 -15.08 -11.75 -6.06
C ASN A 99 -13.85 -12.66 -6.25
N MET A 100 -12.94 -12.75 -5.26
CA MET A 100 -11.73 -13.59 -5.38
C MET A 100 -12.04 -15.08 -5.32
N VAL A 101 -13.18 -15.51 -4.79
CA VAL A 101 -13.58 -16.92 -4.65
C VAL A 101 -14.71 -17.26 -5.61
N ASN A 102 -14.83 -18.53 -6.02
CA ASN A 102 -15.98 -18.99 -6.80
C ASN A 102 -17.28 -18.94 -5.98
N ASP A 103 -18.40 -18.73 -6.66
CA ASP A 103 -19.75 -18.90 -6.11
C ASP A 103 -20.40 -20.13 -6.77
N PRO A 104 -20.77 -21.19 -6.01
CA PRO A 104 -20.63 -21.34 -4.56
C PRO A 104 -19.19 -21.52 -4.08
N ILE A 105 -18.91 -21.11 -2.84
CA ILE A 105 -17.59 -21.22 -2.21
C ILE A 105 -17.15 -22.70 -2.13
N PRO A 106 -15.99 -23.06 -2.73
CA PRO A 106 -15.46 -24.42 -2.66
C PRO A 106 -15.31 -24.92 -1.22
N PRO A 107 -15.61 -26.20 -0.92
CA PRO A 107 -15.53 -26.73 0.44
C PRO A 107 -14.19 -26.48 1.14
N LEU A 108 -13.08 -26.59 0.39
CA LEU A 108 -11.72 -26.35 0.88
C LEU A 108 -11.50 -24.90 1.36
N LEU A 109 -12.32 -23.93 0.95
CA LEU A 109 -12.14 -22.51 1.26
C LEU A 109 -13.20 -21.97 2.24
N ARG A 110 -14.19 -22.77 2.63
CA ARG A 110 -15.29 -22.33 3.53
C ARG A 110 -14.84 -21.90 4.91
N HIS A 111 -13.65 -22.34 5.33
CA HIS A 111 -13.07 -22.00 6.62
C HIS A 111 -12.36 -20.64 6.62
N LEU A 112 -12.16 -20.03 5.45
CA LEU A 112 -11.44 -18.76 5.33
C LEU A 112 -12.30 -17.59 5.77
N THR A 113 -11.72 -16.70 6.56
CA THR A 113 -12.35 -15.45 6.97
C THR A 113 -12.15 -14.35 5.93
N THR A 114 -12.92 -13.26 6.00
CA THR A 114 -12.70 -12.04 5.19
C THR A 114 -11.28 -11.53 5.33
N ARG A 115 -10.70 -11.60 6.53
CA ARG A 115 -9.32 -11.19 6.81
C ARG A 115 -8.31 -12.08 6.09
N ASP A 116 -8.53 -13.38 6.05
CA ASP A 116 -7.65 -14.31 5.33
C ASP A 116 -7.69 -14.00 3.83
N LEU A 117 -8.88 -13.81 3.27
CA LEU A 117 -9.06 -13.46 1.87
C LEU A 117 -8.41 -12.13 1.52
N GLU A 118 -8.53 -11.10 2.36
CA GLU A 118 -7.83 -9.82 2.20
C GLU A 118 -6.31 -10.04 2.17
N THR A 119 -5.77 -10.81 3.11
CA THR A 119 -4.33 -11.05 3.20
C THR A 119 -3.82 -11.84 2.00
N PHE A 120 -4.56 -12.83 1.52
CA PHE A 120 -4.20 -13.60 0.31
C PHE A 120 -4.29 -12.75 -0.96
N TYR A 121 -5.33 -11.93 -1.08
CA TYR A 121 -5.49 -10.98 -2.17
C TYR A 121 -4.28 -10.04 -2.26
N TRP A 122 -3.95 -9.34 -1.18
CA TRP A 122 -2.85 -8.36 -1.20
C TRP A 122 -1.49 -9.02 -1.35
N ARG A 123 -1.25 -10.20 -0.76
CA ARG A 123 -0.02 -10.96 -1.00
C ARG A 123 0.18 -11.30 -2.47
N THR A 124 -0.90 -11.73 -3.12
CA THR A 124 -0.88 -12.07 -4.54
C THR A 124 -0.62 -10.84 -5.39
N ARG A 125 -1.39 -9.77 -5.17
CA ARG A 125 -1.31 -8.54 -5.96
C ARG A 125 -0.02 -7.75 -5.69
N HIS A 126 0.63 -7.93 -4.54
CA HIS A 126 1.90 -7.27 -4.22
C HIS A 126 3.14 -8.11 -4.55
N HIS A 127 2.96 -9.30 -5.11
CA HIS A 127 4.08 -10.10 -5.60
C HIS A 127 4.91 -9.30 -6.63
N ASP A 128 6.19 -9.12 -6.32
CA ASP A 128 7.19 -8.41 -7.12
C ASP A 128 6.70 -7.04 -7.62
N ALA A 129 6.04 -6.31 -6.72
CA ALA A 129 5.33 -5.09 -7.06
C ALA A 129 6.07 -3.81 -6.69
N SER A 130 7.17 -3.90 -5.93
CA SER A 130 7.78 -2.73 -5.27
C SER A 130 8.20 -1.68 -6.30
N GLN A 131 8.95 -2.10 -7.32
CA GLN A 131 9.36 -1.25 -8.44
C GLN A 131 8.16 -0.76 -9.26
N VAL A 132 7.18 -1.64 -9.53
CA VAL A 132 5.95 -1.29 -10.27
C VAL A 132 5.18 -0.16 -9.58
N THR A 133 5.00 -0.24 -8.25
CA THR A 133 4.30 0.81 -7.50
C THR A 133 5.07 2.12 -7.45
N ALA A 134 6.40 2.07 -7.41
CA ALA A 134 7.24 3.26 -7.47
C ALA A 134 7.13 3.95 -8.85
N VAL A 135 7.06 3.18 -9.94
CA VAL A 135 6.83 3.70 -11.30
C VAL A 135 5.44 4.33 -11.44
N ILE A 136 4.38 3.68 -10.93
CA ILE A 136 3.02 4.26 -10.92
C ILE A 136 3.02 5.58 -10.14
N LEU A 137 3.65 5.64 -8.98
CA LEU A 137 3.78 6.87 -8.19
C LEU A 137 4.51 7.97 -8.96
N GLN A 138 5.61 7.62 -9.64
CA GLN A 138 6.35 8.56 -10.49
C GLN A 138 5.46 9.12 -11.59
N HIS A 139 4.75 8.27 -12.35
CA HIS A 139 3.82 8.73 -13.39
C HIS A 139 2.70 9.58 -12.81
N PHE A 140 2.13 9.19 -11.68
CA PHE A 140 1.09 9.96 -11.02
C PHE A 140 1.59 11.38 -10.69
N PHE A 141 2.78 11.48 -10.12
CA PHE A 141 3.40 12.75 -9.77
C PHE A 141 3.78 13.60 -10.98
N ASP A 142 4.19 12.99 -12.09
CA ASP A 142 4.47 13.68 -13.36
C ASP A 142 3.21 14.31 -13.98
N LEU A 143 2.00 13.89 -13.56
CA LEU A 143 0.74 14.51 -13.98
C LEU A 143 0.43 15.83 -13.24
N PHE A 144 1.31 16.26 -12.34
CA PHE A 144 1.19 17.50 -11.57
C PHE A 144 2.45 18.36 -11.73
N PRO A 145 2.35 19.69 -11.54
CA PRO A 145 3.54 20.53 -11.47
C PRO A 145 4.50 20.08 -10.36
N PRO A 146 5.83 20.22 -10.53
CA PRO A 146 6.82 19.73 -9.57
C PRO A 146 6.69 20.37 -8.18
N TYR A 147 6.16 21.61 -8.12
CA TYR A 147 5.88 22.35 -6.88
C TYR A 147 4.56 21.94 -6.21
N THR A 148 3.88 20.90 -6.69
CA THR A 148 2.67 20.39 -6.04
C THR A 148 3.03 19.86 -4.66
N ARG A 149 2.24 20.22 -3.65
CA ARG A 149 2.46 19.79 -2.27
C ARG A 149 1.88 18.41 -2.02
N VAL A 150 2.65 17.59 -1.31
CA VAL A 150 2.21 16.33 -0.73
C VAL A 150 2.13 16.51 0.77
N ARG A 151 1.02 16.08 1.37
CA ARG A 151 0.79 16.01 2.81
C ARG A 151 1.16 14.63 3.31
N ILE A 152 2.06 14.59 4.29
CA ILE A 152 2.51 13.39 4.98
C ILE A 152 1.89 13.38 6.37
N ARG A 153 1.20 12.28 6.68
CA ARG A 153 0.54 12.03 7.96
C ARG A 153 0.93 10.65 8.43
N THR A 154 1.63 10.54 9.55
CA THR A 154 2.03 9.25 10.10
C THR A 154 2.05 9.25 11.63
N MET A 155 2.25 8.09 12.25
CA MET A 155 2.48 7.99 13.68
C MET A 155 3.84 8.56 14.06
N ALA A 156 3.94 9.08 15.28
CA ALA A 156 5.23 9.43 15.83
C ALA A 156 6.08 8.16 16.03
N PRO A 157 7.41 8.28 15.97
CA PRO A 157 8.30 7.14 16.04
C PRO A 157 8.16 6.44 17.37
N VAL A 158 8.28 5.11 17.37
CA VAL A 158 8.38 4.35 18.60
C VAL A 158 9.77 4.58 19.18
N ILE A 159 9.90 5.52 20.11
CA ILE A 159 11.13 5.71 20.87
C ILE A 159 11.32 4.43 21.71
N PRO A 160 12.34 3.59 21.44
CA PRO A 160 12.55 2.40 22.23
C PRO A 160 12.89 2.83 23.65
N SER A 161 12.12 2.34 24.64
CA SER A 161 12.36 2.65 26.05
C SER A 161 13.71 2.18 26.58
N THR A 162 14.52 1.49 25.75
CA THR A 162 15.67 0.69 26.16
C THR A 162 17.02 1.12 25.57
N ARG A 163 17.12 2.24 24.83
CA ARG A 163 18.41 2.86 24.47
C ARG A 163 18.42 4.35 24.78
N GLN A 164 18.41 4.68 26.07
CA GLN A 164 19.05 5.92 26.55
C GLN A 164 20.56 5.76 26.39
N LEU A 165 21.09 5.97 25.17
CA LEU A 165 22.53 6.13 24.99
C LEU A 165 23.00 7.58 25.22
N GLN A 166 22.07 8.51 25.46
CA GLN A 166 22.34 9.73 26.20
C GLN A 166 21.14 10.03 27.09
N PRO A 167 21.34 10.31 28.39
CA PRO A 167 20.28 10.82 29.24
C PRO A 167 19.92 12.22 28.75
N VAL A 168 18.93 12.32 27.87
CA VAL A 168 18.18 13.58 27.75
C VAL A 168 17.60 13.80 29.14
N SER A 169 17.99 14.91 29.77
CA SER A 169 17.51 15.25 31.10
C SER A 169 15.99 15.08 31.14
N PRO A 170 15.42 14.35 32.12
CA PRO A 170 13.98 14.18 32.24
C PRO A 170 13.19 15.50 32.28
N ARG A 171 13.88 16.63 32.49
CA ARG A 171 13.31 17.99 32.44
C ARG A 171 13.07 18.52 31.02
N ASP A 172 13.76 18.00 30.00
CA ASP A 172 13.68 18.52 28.63
C ASP A 172 12.79 17.67 27.72
N ALA A 173 12.32 16.51 28.20
CA ALA A 173 11.34 15.71 27.47
C ALA A 173 9.99 16.44 27.48
N PRO A 174 9.36 16.67 26.30
CA PRO A 174 8.04 17.30 26.26
C PRO A 174 7.05 16.44 27.05
N ILE A 175 6.31 17.10 27.96
CA ILE A 175 5.35 16.48 28.88
C ILE A 175 4.30 15.63 28.14
N ASN A 176 4.08 15.88 26.85
CA ASN A 176 3.28 15.04 25.96
C ASN A 176 3.91 15.00 24.56
N PRO A 177 4.74 13.99 24.21
CA PRO A 177 5.26 13.89 22.86
C PRO A 177 4.10 13.76 21.86
N PRO A 178 4.20 14.38 20.67
CA PRO A 178 3.16 14.28 19.66
C PRO A 178 2.93 12.80 19.31
N LYS A 179 1.66 12.39 19.23
CA LYS A 179 1.28 11.00 18.88
C LYS A 179 1.38 10.72 17.38
N HIS A 180 1.50 11.77 16.58
CA HIS A 180 1.52 11.71 15.12
C HIS A 180 2.48 12.79 14.58
N ILE A 181 3.04 12.51 13.42
CA ILE A 181 3.82 13.45 12.62
C ILE A 181 2.92 13.95 11.49
N TYR A 182 3.01 15.26 11.25
CA TYR A 182 2.32 15.95 10.17
C TYR A 182 3.27 16.96 9.54
N TYR A 183 3.50 16.84 8.24
CA TYR A 183 4.19 17.87 7.46
C TYR A 183 3.73 17.85 6.01
N SER A 184 4.11 18.88 5.25
CA SER A 184 3.95 18.90 3.81
C SER A 184 5.29 19.18 3.15
N THR A 185 5.56 18.52 2.03
CA THR A 185 6.76 18.71 1.21
C THR A 185 6.37 18.79 -0.26
N LEU A 186 7.30 19.10 -1.17
CA LEU A 186 7.02 19.11 -2.59
C LEU A 186 7.07 17.69 -3.17
N VAL A 187 6.26 17.44 -4.20
CA VAL A 187 6.36 16.21 -5.00
C VAL A 187 7.80 16.01 -5.49
N SER A 188 8.49 17.08 -5.89
CA SER A 188 9.89 17.04 -6.33
C SER A 188 10.90 16.62 -5.27
N ASP A 189 10.56 16.75 -3.98
CA ASP A 189 11.49 16.50 -2.86
C ASP A 189 11.49 15.02 -2.44
N ARG A 190 10.60 14.21 -3.01
CA ARG A 190 10.57 12.76 -2.80
C ARG A 190 11.86 12.12 -3.29
N LYS A 191 12.25 11.02 -2.67
CA LYS A 191 13.32 10.14 -3.17
C LYS A 191 12.80 8.73 -3.37
N VAL A 192 13.22 8.08 -4.44
CA VAL A 192 13.13 6.64 -4.61
C VAL A 192 14.27 6.02 -3.80
N ILE A 193 13.96 5.04 -2.97
CA ILE A 193 14.93 4.32 -2.16
C ILE A 193 14.98 2.88 -2.67
N GLU A 194 16.13 2.46 -3.19
CA GLU A 194 16.37 1.09 -3.63
C GLU A 194 17.35 0.40 -2.70
N PHE A 195 16.99 -0.78 -2.20
CA PHE A 195 17.84 -1.61 -1.35
C PHE A 195 17.55 -3.08 -1.58
N GLN A 196 18.34 -3.96 -0.98
CA GLN A 196 18.13 -5.39 -1.07
C GLN A 196 17.57 -5.92 0.25
N ILE A 197 16.67 -6.89 0.14
CA ILE A 197 16.22 -7.72 1.25
C ILE A 197 16.63 -9.16 1.00
N THR A 198 17.01 -9.88 2.05
CA THR A 198 17.46 -11.26 1.93
C THR A 198 16.68 -12.15 2.89
N ASN A 199 16.32 -13.34 2.41
CA ASN A 199 15.56 -14.36 3.14
C ASN A 199 14.32 -13.78 3.86
N PRO A 200 13.27 -13.40 3.11
CA PRO A 200 11.99 -13.09 3.74
C PRO A 200 11.52 -14.23 4.65
N LYS A 201 11.10 -13.89 5.87
CA LYS A 201 10.70 -14.85 6.92
C LYS A 201 9.44 -15.64 6.56
N GLN A 202 8.65 -15.14 5.63
CA GLN A 202 7.50 -15.83 5.10
C GLN A 202 7.64 -15.97 3.58
N ARG A 203 7.51 -17.20 3.09
CA ARG A 203 7.52 -17.51 1.67
C ARG A 203 6.11 -17.63 1.12
N THR A 204 5.92 -17.18 -0.11
CA THR A 204 4.63 -17.31 -0.79
C THR A 204 4.84 -17.88 -2.19
N VAL A 205 4.16 -18.97 -2.49
CA VAL A 205 4.09 -19.57 -3.83
C VAL A 205 2.68 -19.37 -4.36
N ILE A 206 2.56 -18.73 -5.51
CA ILE A 206 1.28 -18.47 -6.18
C ILE A 206 1.27 -19.21 -7.52
N ALA A 207 0.35 -20.15 -7.70
CA ALA A 207 0.13 -20.84 -8.96
C ALA A 207 -1.18 -20.35 -9.59
N VAL A 208 -1.15 -20.03 -10.89
CA VAL A 208 -2.34 -19.63 -11.66
C VAL A 208 -2.54 -20.62 -12.80
N LEU A 209 -3.61 -21.42 -12.77
CA LEU A 209 -3.91 -22.47 -13.73
C LEU A 209 -4.73 -21.94 -14.92
N PRO A 210 -4.54 -22.44 -16.15
CA PRO A 210 -3.62 -23.52 -16.56
C PRO A 210 -2.17 -23.07 -16.82
N GLY A 211 -1.71 -21.95 -16.25
CA GLY A 211 -0.34 -21.47 -16.41
C GLY A 211 0.73 -22.39 -15.79
N SER A 212 1.95 -22.30 -16.33
CA SER A 212 3.04 -23.24 -16.01
C SER A 212 4.04 -22.73 -14.97
N LYS A 213 4.21 -21.41 -14.80
CA LYS A 213 5.22 -20.85 -13.90
C LYS A 213 4.56 -20.24 -12.65
N PRO A 214 4.92 -20.71 -11.43
CA PRO A 214 4.47 -20.07 -10.21
C PRO A 214 5.19 -18.74 -9.99
N PHE A 215 4.53 -17.84 -9.27
CA PHE A 215 5.11 -16.61 -8.74
C PHE A 215 5.58 -16.85 -7.30
N ILE A 216 6.80 -16.43 -6.97
CA ILE A 216 7.44 -16.80 -5.70
C ILE A 216 7.97 -15.57 -4.97
N THR A 217 7.37 -15.23 -3.83
CA THR A 217 7.92 -14.23 -2.89
C THR A 217 8.73 -14.93 -1.82
N GLY A 218 9.95 -14.44 -1.55
CA GLY A 218 10.84 -15.02 -0.54
C GLY A 218 11.68 -16.20 -1.04
N GLY A 219 12.04 -16.19 -2.32
CA GLY A 219 12.99 -17.14 -2.89
C GLY A 219 14.41 -16.96 -2.34
N TYR A 220 15.33 -17.78 -2.85
CA TYR A 220 16.73 -17.73 -2.44
C TYR A 220 17.42 -16.50 -3.02
N GLY A 221 18.16 -15.79 -2.15
CA GLY A 221 19.03 -14.68 -2.52
C GLY A 221 18.44 -13.30 -2.27
N PRO A 222 19.22 -12.25 -2.59
CA PRO A 222 18.80 -10.88 -2.42
C PRO A 222 17.69 -10.50 -3.41
N ILE A 223 16.63 -9.87 -2.91
CA ILE A 223 15.52 -9.32 -3.69
C ILE A 223 15.66 -7.80 -3.67
N LYS A 224 15.65 -7.18 -4.85
CA LYS A 224 15.59 -5.72 -4.96
C LYS A 224 14.23 -5.22 -4.45
N HIS A 225 14.23 -4.30 -3.50
CA HIS A 225 13.03 -3.66 -2.97
C HIS A 225 13.10 -2.16 -3.21
N THR A 226 12.03 -1.60 -3.77
CA THR A 226 11.95 -0.17 -4.14
C THR A 226 10.77 0.48 -3.43
N ILE A 227 11.05 1.56 -2.69
CA ILE A 227 10.05 2.32 -1.90
C ILE A 227 10.25 3.82 -2.14
N LEU A 228 9.36 4.66 -1.63
CA LEU A 228 9.55 6.10 -1.62
C LEU A 228 9.89 6.62 -0.22
N GLY A 229 10.72 7.66 -0.17
CA GLY A 229 11.07 8.42 1.01
C GLY A 229 10.62 9.87 0.91
N PHE A 230 10.17 10.41 2.03
CA PHE A 230 9.79 11.81 2.18
C PHE A 230 10.45 12.41 3.43
N GLY A 231 10.76 13.70 3.37
CA GLY A 231 11.25 14.49 4.49
C GLY A 231 10.55 15.85 4.53
N PRO A 232 10.51 16.51 5.70
CA PRO A 232 10.16 17.92 5.78
C PRO A 232 11.04 18.77 4.84
N PRO A 233 10.61 19.98 4.44
CA PRO A 233 11.42 20.85 3.60
C PRO A 233 12.80 21.09 4.20
N ALA A 234 13.85 20.91 3.39
CA ALA A 234 15.25 21.02 3.80
C ALA A 234 15.71 20.03 4.90
N SER A 235 14.94 18.98 5.17
CA SER A 235 15.28 17.89 6.09
C SER A 235 15.61 16.61 5.32
N PRO A 236 16.40 15.68 5.92
CA PRO A 236 16.60 14.36 5.35
C PRO A 236 15.29 13.57 5.26
N ILE A 237 15.33 12.41 4.61
CA ILE A 237 14.20 11.48 4.59
C ILE A 237 13.90 11.01 6.01
N GLU A 238 12.68 11.23 6.45
CA GLU A 238 12.19 10.85 7.77
C GLU A 238 11.04 9.85 7.71
N THR A 239 10.35 9.75 6.56
CA THR A 239 9.17 8.89 6.39
C THR A 239 9.35 7.97 5.18
N VAL A 240 9.08 6.68 5.39
CA VAL A 240 9.04 5.65 4.35
C VAL A 240 7.60 5.43 3.90
N TYR A 241 7.44 5.25 2.60
CA TYR A 241 6.20 4.90 1.95
C TYR A 241 6.38 3.63 1.09
N ASP A 242 5.95 2.49 1.62
CA ASP A 242 6.01 1.18 0.95
C ASP A 242 4.59 0.65 0.71
N LEU A 243 4.19 0.67 -0.56
CA LEU A 243 2.88 0.20 -1.00
C LEU A 243 2.76 -1.31 -1.09
N THR A 244 3.87 -2.05 -0.95
CA THR A 244 3.98 -3.46 -1.33
C THR A 244 4.38 -4.38 -0.20
N SER A 245 4.64 -3.84 0.98
CA SER A 245 5.00 -4.57 2.21
C SER A 245 4.11 -5.79 2.49
N MET A 246 2.82 -5.72 2.14
CA MET A 246 1.86 -6.83 2.28
C MET A 246 2.24 -8.12 1.53
N GLN A 247 3.19 -8.08 0.58
CA GLN A 247 3.77 -9.29 0.01
C GLN A 247 4.42 -10.21 1.06
N PHE A 248 4.85 -9.64 2.20
CA PHE A 248 5.40 -10.34 3.35
C PHE A 248 4.34 -10.73 4.40
N GLY A 249 3.04 -10.58 4.11
CA GLY A 249 1.94 -11.00 4.98
C GLY A 249 1.61 -10.01 6.08
N GLU A 250 1.12 -10.53 7.21
CA GLU A 250 0.60 -9.70 8.31
C GLU A 250 1.66 -8.75 8.90
N GLU A 251 2.94 -9.14 8.88
CA GLU A 251 4.03 -8.25 9.31
C GLU A 251 4.26 -7.08 8.34
N GLY A 252 3.80 -7.24 7.10
CA GLY A 252 3.75 -6.20 6.07
C GLY A 252 2.59 -5.23 6.22
N LYS A 253 1.54 -5.55 7.01
CA LYS A 253 0.44 -4.60 7.27
C LYS A 253 1.00 -3.37 7.98
N GLY A 254 0.55 -2.19 7.57
CA GLY A 254 0.99 -0.90 8.10
C GLY A 254 0.63 -0.65 9.56
N ASN A 255 0.14 0.56 9.85
CA ASN A 255 -0.20 0.98 11.21
C ASN A 255 -0.99 -0.10 11.98
N LYS A 256 -0.42 -0.58 13.10
CA LYS A 256 -0.99 -1.61 14.01
C LYS A 256 -1.51 -2.86 13.28
N ARG A 257 -0.82 -3.29 12.22
CA ARG A 257 -1.20 -4.44 11.40
C ARG A 257 -2.61 -4.34 10.80
N LYS A 258 -3.09 -3.12 10.55
CA LYS A 258 -4.41 -2.89 9.95
C LYS A 258 -4.33 -2.13 8.62
N GLY A 259 -3.30 -1.33 8.39
CA GLY A 259 -3.09 -0.65 7.11
C GLY A 259 -2.69 -1.61 5.98
N LEU A 260 -3.09 -1.29 4.75
CA LEU A 260 -2.80 -2.09 3.55
C LEU A 260 -1.41 -1.79 2.94
N PHE A 261 -0.74 -0.77 3.45
CA PHE A 261 0.60 -0.32 3.07
C PHE A 261 1.27 0.33 4.27
N VAL A 262 2.57 0.61 4.13
CA VAL A 262 3.38 1.25 5.17
C VAL A 262 3.58 2.73 4.84
N LEU A 263 3.25 3.57 5.81
CA LEU A 263 3.57 4.99 5.82
C LEU A 263 4.01 5.33 7.25
N GLU A 264 5.31 5.27 7.51
CA GLU A 264 5.86 5.35 8.88
C GLU A 264 7.26 5.97 8.94
N PRO A 265 7.73 6.39 10.13
CA PRO A 265 9.07 6.90 10.29
C PRO A 265 10.13 5.89 9.85
N ILE A 266 11.18 6.36 9.18
CA ILE A 266 12.24 5.49 8.63
C ILE A 266 12.90 4.63 9.71
N GLN A 267 13.06 5.16 10.93
CA GLN A 267 13.59 4.42 12.07
C GLN A 267 12.69 3.27 12.53
N ASP A 268 11.36 3.41 12.45
CA ASP A 268 10.43 2.34 12.81
C ASP A 268 10.42 1.28 11.73
N TYR A 269 10.47 1.73 10.46
CA TYR A 269 10.58 0.84 9.31
C TYR A 269 11.82 -0.05 9.41
N VAL A 270 12.98 0.55 9.65
CA VAL A 270 14.26 -0.17 9.71
C VAL A 270 14.45 -0.93 11.02
N GLY A 271 14.14 -0.32 12.16
CA GLY A 271 14.42 -0.90 13.48
C GLY A 271 13.38 -1.91 13.96
N ILE A 272 12.13 -1.84 13.46
CA ILE A 272 11.01 -2.63 13.99
C ILE A 272 10.38 -3.47 12.89
N ARG A 273 10.11 -2.90 11.71
CA ARG A 273 9.36 -3.61 10.67
C ARG A 273 10.21 -4.57 9.85
N LEU A 274 11.29 -4.09 9.21
CA LEU A 274 12.15 -4.95 8.39
C LEU A 274 12.63 -6.21 9.14
N PRO A 275 13.07 -6.14 10.42
CA PRO A 275 13.47 -7.32 11.18
C PRO A 275 12.35 -8.34 11.43
N LYS A 276 11.08 -7.97 11.26
CA LYS A 276 9.94 -8.91 11.34
C LYS A 276 9.62 -9.55 10.00
N MET A 277 9.99 -8.93 8.88
CA MET A 277 9.67 -9.40 7.53
C MET A 277 10.80 -10.20 6.91
N VAL A 278 12.06 -9.85 7.20
CA VAL A 278 13.25 -10.39 6.51
C VAL A 278 14.35 -10.71 7.52
N GLU A 279 15.29 -11.60 7.17
CA GLU A 279 16.46 -11.89 8.00
C GLU A 279 17.50 -10.77 7.95
N SER A 280 17.73 -10.21 6.76
CA SER A 280 18.67 -9.10 6.57
C SER A 280 18.26 -8.18 5.43
N HIS A 281 18.81 -6.96 5.42
CA HIS A 281 18.56 -5.95 4.40
C HIS A 281 19.75 -4.98 4.28
N THR A 282 19.87 -4.31 3.14
CA THR A 282 20.92 -3.30 2.87
C THR A 282 20.42 -1.85 2.94
N MET A 283 19.34 -1.57 3.67
CA MET A 283 18.74 -0.23 3.76
C MET A 283 19.72 0.89 4.18
N SER A 284 20.73 0.59 5.00
CA SER A 284 21.79 1.56 5.37
C SER A 284 22.67 1.97 4.19
N GLU A 285 22.70 1.16 3.13
CA GLU A 285 23.46 1.34 1.90
C GLU A 285 22.52 1.62 0.71
N ALA A 286 21.27 2.02 1.00
CA ALA A 286 20.26 2.18 -0.02
C ALA A 286 20.67 3.23 -1.07
N LYS A 287 20.43 2.92 -2.34
CA LYS A 287 20.57 3.87 -3.45
C LYS A 287 19.41 4.86 -3.37
N LEU A 288 19.73 6.15 -3.25
CA LEU A 288 18.76 7.23 -3.31
C LEU A 288 18.72 7.79 -4.74
N LEU A 289 17.53 7.77 -5.32
CA LEU A 289 17.28 8.19 -6.69
C LEU A 289 16.19 9.25 -6.74
N ASP A 290 16.23 10.14 -7.73
CA ASP A 290 15.12 11.06 -8.00
C ASP A 290 13.98 10.36 -8.75
N ARG A 291 14.33 9.33 -9.54
CA ARG A 291 13.42 8.61 -10.43
C ARG A 291 13.79 7.13 -10.50
N VAL A 292 12.82 6.27 -10.76
CA VAL A 292 13.05 4.84 -10.97
C VAL A 292 13.68 4.61 -12.35
N GLU A 293 14.78 3.85 -12.38
CA GLU A 293 15.40 3.32 -13.60
C GLU A 293 14.67 2.02 -14.01
N PHE A 294 13.46 2.15 -14.56
CA PHE A 294 12.66 1.04 -15.10
C PHE A 294 12.13 1.42 -16.48
N ASP A 295 11.55 0.48 -17.23
CA ASP A 295 10.82 0.82 -18.46
C ASP A 295 9.60 1.71 -18.10
N VAL A 296 9.83 3.01 -18.13
CA VAL A 296 8.87 4.07 -17.79
C VAL A 296 7.78 4.24 -18.85
N ASN A 297 7.80 3.46 -19.94
CA ASN A 297 6.83 3.60 -21.02
C ASN A 297 5.77 2.49 -21.01
N ASP A 298 5.63 1.76 -19.91
CA ASP A 298 4.53 0.82 -19.73
C ASP A 298 3.18 1.58 -19.71
N ILE A 299 2.47 1.51 -20.83
CA ILE A 299 1.16 2.15 -21.06
C ILE A 299 0.17 1.78 -19.95
N HIS A 300 0.21 0.53 -19.46
CA HIS A 300 -0.67 0.09 -18.40
C HIS A 300 -0.41 0.84 -17.08
N LEU A 301 0.85 1.07 -16.71
CA LEU A 301 1.20 1.79 -15.49
C LEU A 301 0.86 3.28 -15.58
N ILE A 302 1.04 3.88 -16.76
CA ILE A 302 0.61 5.25 -17.06
C ILE A 302 -0.91 5.37 -16.92
N ASP A 303 -1.67 4.40 -17.45
CA ASP A 303 -3.12 4.41 -17.37
C ASP A 303 -3.63 4.21 -15.94
N VAL A 304 -2.98 3.36 -15.14
CA VAL A 304 -3.25 3.27 -13.69
C VAL A 304 -3.06 4.64 -13.04
N ALA A 305 -1.93 5.32 -13.27
CA ALA A 305 -1.67 6.64 -12.72
C ALA A 305 -2.73 7.69 -13.13
N ARG A 306 -3.18 7.68 -14.38
CA ARG A 306 -4.25 8.56 -14.88
C ARG A 306 -5.59 8.30 -14.20
N ARG A 307 -5.97 7.03 -13.98
CA ARG A 307 -7.20 6.68 -13.25
C ARG A 307 -7.14 7.13 -11.79
N VAL A 308 -6.00 6.90 -11.12
CA VAL A 308 -5.76 7.39 -9.75
C VAL A 308 -5.91 8.91 -9.68
N LYS A 309 -5.31 9.67 -10.62
CA LYS A 309 -5.48 11.13 -10.69
C LYS A 309 -6.93 11.53 -10.89
N THR A 310 -7.62 10.90 -11.84
CA THR A 310 -9.04 11.19 -12.12
C THR A 310 -9.90 11.00 -10.87
N ARG A 311 -9.72 9.89 -10.15
CA ARG A 311 -10.45 9.62 -8.91
C ARG A 311 -10.08 10.59 -7.80
N TRP A 312 -8.80 10.87 -7.63
CA TRP A 312 -8.36 11.85 -6.64
C TRP A 312 -8.97 13.22 -6.92
N GLN A 313 -8.99 13.71 -8.17
CA GLN A 313 -9.58 15.00 -8.53
C GLN A 313 -11.11 15.02 -8.32
N ARG A 314 -11.79 13.90 -8.56
CA ARG A 314 -13.26 13.77 -8.43
C ARG A 314 -13.72 13.32 -7.03
N ARG A 315 -12.83 13.23 -6.06
CA ARG A 315 -13.12 12.69 -4.70
C ARG A 315 -14.28 13.38 -3.95
N LYS A 316 -14.60 14.63 -4.31
CA LYS A 316 -15.76 15.35 -3.78
C LYS A 316 -17.09 14.93 -4.41
N GLU A 317 -17.07 14.57 -5.69
CA GLU A 317 -18.24 14.11 -6.46
C GLU A 317 -18.49 12.63 -6.23
N ILE A 318 -17.42 11.83 -6.31
CA ILE A 318 -17.44 10.38 -6.16
C ILE A 318 -16.43 10.03 -5.08
N PRO A 319 -16.88 9.85 -3.82
CA PRO A 319 -15.98 9.49 -2.74
C PRO A 319 -15.41 8.09 -2.98
N PHE A 320 -14.35 7.75 -2.24
CA PHE A 320 -13.79 6.40 -2.23
C PHE A 320 -13.60 5.94 -0.80
N CYS A 321 -13.46 4.63 -0.62
CA CYS A 321 -13.23 4.06 0.69
C CYS A 321 -11.85 4.46 1.21
N ALA A 322 -11.78 5.15 2.35
CA ALA A 322 -10.53 5.53 3.01
C ALA A 322 -9.73 4.33 3.56
N TYR A 323 -10.26 3.11 3.45
CA TYR A 323 -9.56 1.87 3.77
C TYR A 323 -9.02 1.15 2.52
N CYS A 324 -9.89 0.83 1.57
CA CYS A 324 -9.53 -0.02 0.42
C CYS A 324 -9.45 0.72 -0.92
N GLY A 325 -9.78 2.01 -0.98
CA GLY A 325 -9.75 2.84 -2.21
C GLY A 325 -10.90 2.58 -3.20
N ALA A 326 -11.82 1.67 -2.90
CA ALA A 326 -12.93 1.34 -3.79
C ALA A 326 -13.93 2.51 -3.92
N PRO A 327 -14.51 2.74 -5.12
CA PRO A 327 -15.62 3.65 -5.30
C PRO A 327 -16.90 3.08 -4.66
N PRO A 328 -17.99 3.86 -4.58
CA PRO A 328 -19.30 3.35 -4.17
C PRO A 328 -19.79 2.29 -5.16
N GLU A 329 -20.50 1.29 -4.66
CA GLU A 329 -21.23 0.36 -5.54
C GLU A 329 -22.33 1.11 -6.29
N HIS A 330 -22.68 0.64 -7.49
CA HIS A 330 -23.69 1.32 -8.32
C HIS A 330 -25.02 1.49 -7.55
N GLY A 331 -25.48 2.72 -7.44
CA GLY A 331 -26.72 3.07 -6.74
C GLY A 331 -26.65 2.98 -5.20
N LYS A 332 -25.46 2.80 -4.60
CA LYS A 332 -25.31 2.73 -3.13
C LYS A 332 -24.42 3.85 -2.60
N ASP A 333 -24.84 4.43 -1.48
CA ASP A 333 -24.03 5.37 -0.72
C ASP A 333 -22.99 4.66 0.15
N MET A 334 -21.87 5.34 0.41
CA MET A 334 -20.83 4.87 1.33
C MET A 334 -21.11 5.33 2.75
N ALA A 335 -20.73 4.51 3.74
CA ALA A 335 -20.77 4.90 5.14
C ALA A 335 -19.79 6.05 5.40
N LYS A 336 -20.25 7.12 6.08
CA LYS A 336 -19.41 8.29 6.42
C LYS A 336 -18.95 8.21 7.86
N CYS A 337 -17.73 8.68 8.13
CA CYS A 337 -17.27 8.86 9.51
C CYS A 337 -18.25 9.76 10.28
N SER A 338 -18.78 9.28 11.41
CA SER A 338 -19.78 10.01 12.20
C SER A 338 -19.23 11.29 12.83
N ALA A 339 -17.91 11.37 13.04
CA ALA A 339 -17.25 12.51 13.67
C ALA A 339 -16.94 13.64 12.67
N CYS A 340 -16.07 13.38 11.68
CA CYS A 340 -15.61 14.39 10.73
C CYS A 340 -16.50 14.52 9.48
N LYS A 341 -17.28 13.49 9.12
CA LYS A 341 -18.08 13.43 7.87
C LYS A 341 -17.30 13.51 6.56
N LEU A 342 -15.96 13.56 6.63
CA LEU A 342 -15.07 13.66 5.46
C LEU A 342 -14.74 12.29 4.86
N ASP A 343 -14.34 11.33 5.69
CA ASP A 343 -13.92 10.01 5.22
C ASP A 343 -15.13 9.09 4.99
N HIS A 344 -15.05 8.31 3.91
CA HIS A 344 -16.07 7.38 3.46
C HIS A 344 -15.55 5.94 3.52
N TYR A 345 -16.44 4.98 3.72
CA TYR A 345 -16.11 3.56 3.86
C TYR A 345 -17.14 2.69 3.17
N CYS A 346 -16.71 1.55 2.61
CA CYS A 346 -17.63 0.57 2.04
C CYS A 346 -18.63 0.06 3.09
N ASN A 347 -18.18 -0.12 4.33
CA ASN A 347 -18.95 -0.66 5.45
C ASN A 347 -18.28 -0.34 6.79
N GLU A 348 -18.93 -0.73 7.89
CA GLU A 348 -18.41 -0.52 9.26
C GLU A 348 -17.09 -1.26 9.51
N GLU A 349 -16.87 -2.43 8.91
CA GLU A 349 -15.62 -3.18 9.05
C GLU A 349 -14.41 -2.40 8.52
N HIS A 350 -14.54 -1.82 7.33
CA HIS A 350 -13.52 -0.96 6.74
C HIS A 350 -13.26 0.28 7.61
N GLN A 351 -14.30 0.88 8.19
CA GLN A 351 -14.13 1.98 9.15
C GLN A 351 -13.35 1.54 10.38
N ARG A 352 -13.66 0.38 10.98
CA ARG A 352 -12.94 -0.17 12.15
C ARG A 352 -11.49 -0.54 11.85
N ASN A 353 -11.19 -0.97 10.61
CA ASN A 353 -9.83 -1.27 10.18
C ASN A 353 -9.03 0.01 9.90
N ALA A 354 -9.65 1.05 9.36
CA ALA A 354 -9.02 2.36 9.16
C ALA A 354 -8.87 3.18 10.45
N TRP A 355 -9.72 2.96 11.46
CA TRP A 355 -9.79 3.75 12.69
C TRP A 355 -8.46 3.99 13.41
N PRO A 356 -7.54 3.00 13.57
CA PRO A 356 -6.27 3.24 14.25
C PRO A 356 -5.42 4.35 13.65
N PHE A 357 -5.50 4.53 12.33
CA PHE A 357 -4.84 5.63 11.61
C PHE A 357 -5.75 6.87 11.58
N HIS A 358 -7.00 6.69 11.13
CA HIS A 358 -7.94 7.79 10.94
C HIS A 358 -8.13 8.64 12.21
N LYS A 359 -8.25 8.01 13.39
CA LYS A 359 -8.46 8.73 14.66
C LYS A 359 -7.35 9.71 15.05
N LEU A 360 -6.16 9.57 14.48
CA LEU A 360 -5.03 10.48 14.73
C LEU A 360 -5.23 11.83 14.02
N PHE A 361 -6.02 11.84 12.95
CA PHE A 361 -6.23 12.99 12.06
C PHE A 361 -7.72 13.31 11.86
N CYS A 362 -8.60 12.64 12.61
CA CYS A 362 -10.03 12.88 12.59
C CYS A 362 -10.34 14.12 13.41
N ASP A 363 -10.80 15.17 12.72
CA ASP A 363 -11.18 16.43 13.35
C ASP A 363 -12.71 16.63 13.23
N PRO A 364 -13.46 16.57 14.34
CA PRO A 364 -14.90 16.83 14.35
C PRO A 364 -15.27 18.30 14.07
N THR A 365 -14.33 19.23 14.22
CA THR A 365 -14.56 20.67 14.01
C THR A 365 -14.43 21.07 12.55
N ASN A 366 -13.74 20.25 11.75
CA ASN A 366 -13.63 20.40 10.30
C ASN A 366 -14.85 19.80 9.58
N ARG A 367 -16.05 20.08 10.11
CA ARG A 367 -17.31 19.88 9.40
C ARG A 367 -17.48 21.13 8.56
N TYR A 368 -17.41 20.97 7.23
CA TYR A 368 -17.58 22.04 6.25
C TYR A 368 -18.59 23.10 6.65
#